data_AF-A0A356SEA3-F1
#
_entry.id   AF-A0A356SEA3-F1
#
_cell.length_a   1.000
_cell.length_b   1.000
_cell.length_c   1.000
_cell.angle_alpha   90.00
_cell.angle_beta   90.00
_cell.angle_gamma   90.00
#
_symmetry.space_group_name_H-M   'P 1'
#
loop_
_entity.id
_entity.type
_entity.pdbx_description
1 polymer ?
#
loop_
_entity_poly.entity_id
_entity_poly.type
_entity_poly.pdbx_seq_one_letter_code
_entity_poly.pdbx_strand_id
1 'polypeptide(L)'
;MAKLPIIVASGGINTAGRASHRHAHKRLVFDSLDGRSQDETLRALSVMMDNHASDEVLDGTLIRKIEHTYFDTRAVPTNHRYRVDDVHGVVNLNPDGFATSHAADALRGLSSGDTIYVSAQREFEVSVAGQLPSGFDPGALYTSRNHPRGLQMSIFAMSDALADLGLDWDTLVGNLPPEAVSVYVSSSMGQLDDAATGGMLTAELRG
;
A
#
# COMPACT_ATOMS: atom_id res chain seq x y z
N MET A 1 -3.41 -2.73 44.08
CA MET A 1 -4.36 -1.72 43.52
C MET A 1 -4.23 -1.80 42.01
N ALA A 2 -5.33 -1.90 41.25
CA ALA A 2 -5.26 -1.99 39.79
C ALA A 2 -4.91 -0.63 39.18
N LYS A 3 -4.08 -0.60 38.15
CA LYS A 3 -3.77 0.62 37.38
C LYS A 3 -4.85 0.83 36.33
N LEU A 4 -5.37 2.05 36.20
CA LEU A 4 -6.35 2.41 35.16
C LEU A 4 -5.61 2.72 33.84
N PRO A 5 -5.91 2.01 32.73
CA PRO A 5 -5.40 2.38 31.42
C PRO A 5 -6.00 3.71 30.96
N ILE A 6 -5.15 4.63 30.50
CA ILE A 6 -5.55 5.92 29.94
C ILE A 6 -4.91 6.10 28.57
N ILE A 7 -5.63 6.74 27.64
CA ILE A 7 -5.09 7.13 26.35
C ILE A 7 -4.47 8.51 26.51
N VAL A 8 -3.15 8.60 26.36
CA VAL A 8 -2.39 9.84 26.51
C VAL A 8 -1.97 10.45 25.17
N ALA A 9 -2.03 9.68 24.09
CA ALA A 9 -1.68 10.12 22.75
C ALA A 9 -2.42 9.27 21.70
N SER A 10 -2.61 9.83 20.51
CA SER A 10 -3.17 9.12 19.36
C SER A 10 -2.54 9.62 18.07
N GLY A 11 -2.18 8.71 17.17
CA GLY A 11 -1.59 9.04 15.89
C GLY A 11 -1.83 7.96 14.85
N GLY A 12 -1.54 8.29 13.60
CA GLY A 12 -1.85 7.43 12.47
C GLY A 12 -2.04 8.17 11.16
N ILE A 13 -2.27 7.39 10.12
CA ILE A 13 -2.66 7.88 8.80
C ILE A 13 -3.76 6.98 8.25
N ASN A 14 -4.79 7.59 7.67
CA ASN A 14 -5.80 6.87 6.91
C ASN A 14 -6.23 7.71 5.69
N THR A 15 -7.36 7.36 5.09
CA THR A 15 -7.88 8.03 3.91
C THR A 15 -8.26 9.50 4.11
N ALA A 16 -8.52 9.92 5.36
CA ALA A 16 -8.80 11.29 5.73
C ALA A 16 -7.55 12.08 6.16
N GLY A 17 -6.36 11.47 6.09
CA GLY A 17 -5.09 12.08 6.47
C GLY A 17 -4.59 11.68 7.86
N ARG A 18 -3.81 12.57 8.49
CA ARG A 18 -3.14 12.36 9.78
C ARG A 18 -4.14 12.26 10.92
N ALA A 19 -3.96 11.34 11.87
CA ALA A 19 -4.89 11.16 12.98
C ALA A 19 -4.61 12.10 14.16
N SER A 20 -3.33 12.36 14.50
CA SER A 20 -2.95 13.26 15.60
C SER A 20 -3.59 14.63 15.46
N HIS A 21 -3.81 15.30 16.59
CA HIS A 21 -4.51 16.60 16.64
C HIS A 21 -5.88 16.63 15.95
N ARG A 22 -6.50 15.45 15.76
CA ARG A 22 -7.83 15.27 15.14
C ARG A 22 -7.93 15.72 13.67
N HIS A 23 -6.83 15.78 12.91
CA HIS A 23 -6.88 16.21 11.51
C HIS A 23 -7.79 15.32 10.65
N ALA A 24 -7.65 13.99 10.76
CA ALA A 24 -8.49 13.04 10.04
C ALA A 24 -9.97 13.18 10.41
N HIS A 25 -10.27 13.38 11.69
CA HIS A 25 -11.64 13.65 12.14
C HIS A 25 -12.17 14.95 11.55
N LYS A 26 -11.41 16.04 11.60
CA LYS A 26 -11.78 17.33 10.99
C LYS A 26 -12.09 17.17 9.49
N ARG A 27 -11.32 16.36 8.76
CA ARG A 27 -11.60 16.06 7.34
C ARG A 27 -12.94 15.32 7.14
N LEU A 28 -13.35 14.44 8.06
CA LEU A 28 -14.64 13.73 7.98
C LEU A 28 -15.84 14.66 8.20
N VAL A 29 -15.72 15.66 9.07
CA VAL A 29 -16.80 16.62 9.39
C VAL A 29 -16.55 17.99 8.77
N PHE A 30 -15.79 18.04 7.67
CA PHE A 30 -15.22 19.27 7.11
C PHE A 30 -16.26 20.37 6.88
N ASP A 31 -17.44 20.02 6.37
CA ASP A 31 -18.50 20.97 6.06
C ASP A 31 -19.19 21.57 7.30
N SER A 32 -18.97 20.97 8.48
CA SER A 32 -19.51 21.43 9.76
C SER A 32 -18.51 22.28 10.57
N LEU A 33 -17.29 22.47 10.06
CA LEU A 33 -16.24 23.24 10.72
C LEU A 33 -16.42 24.75 10.47
N ASP A 34 -15.84 25.57 11.35
CA ASP A 34 -15.67 26.99 11.08
C ASP A 34 -14.57 27.23 10.02
N GLY A 35 -14.57 28.40 9.38
CA GLY A 35 -13.63 28.70 8.30
C GLY A 35 -12.16 28.53 8.71
N ARG A 36 -11.82 28.88 9.96
CA ARG A 36 -10.47 28.68 10.49
C ARG A 36 -10.10 27.19 10.56
N SER A 37 -10.96 26.33 11.09
CA SER A 37 -10.67 24.90 11.19
C SER A 37 -10.67 24.21 9.83
N GLN A 38 -11.47 24.70 8.88
CA GLN A 38 -11.40 24.27 7.48
C GLN A 38 -10.03 24.61 6.88
N ASP A 39 -9.58 25.85 7.01
CA ASP A 39 -8.28 26.31 6.52
C ASP A 39 -7.11 25.53 7.15
N GLU A 40 -7.16 25.26 8.46
CA GLU A 40 -6.16 24.45 9.15
C GLU A 40 -6.13 23.01 8.61
N THR A 41 -7.29 22.43 8.30
CA THR A 41 -7.42 21.06 7.78
C THR A 41 -6.92 20.98 6.34
N LEU A 42 -7.33 21.92 5.48
CA LEU A 42 -6.85 22.04 4.10
C LEU A 42 -5.34 22.21 4.08
N ARG A 43 -4.79 23.11 4.90
CA ARG A 43 -3.33 23.33 4.96
C ARG A 43 -2.57 22.06 5.36
N ALA A 44 -3.07 21.33 6.36
CA ALA A 44 -2.43 20.09 6.80
C ALA A 44 -2.43 19.02 5.70
N LEU A 45 -3.53 18.89 4.96
CA LEU A 45 -3.63 17.97 3.83
C LEU A 45 -2.80 18.44 2.64
N SER A 46 -2.81 19.74 2.33
CA SER A 46 -2.05 20.31 1.23
C SER A 46 -0.56 20.05 1.32
N VAL A 47 0.02 20.21 2.52
CA VAL A 47 1.44 19.90 2.77
C VAL A 47 1.71 18.41 2.60
N MET A 48 0.79 17.56 3.04
CA MET A 48 0.92 16.10 2.96
C MET A 48 0.81 15.57 1.52
N MET A 49 -0.06 16.18 0.72
CA MET A 49 -0.36 15.80 -0.66
C MET A 49 0.53 16.51 -1.68
N ASP A 50 1.34 17.48 -1.25
CA ASP A 50 2.06 18.43 -2.11
C ASP A 50 1.13 19.08 -3.15
N ASN A 51 -0.08 19.48 -2.70
CA ASN A 51 -1.12 20.07 -3.54
C ASN A 51 -1.85 21.20 -2.80
N HIS A 52 -1.90 22.40 -3.39
CA HIS A 52 -2.49 23.59 -2.78
C HIS A 52 -3.88 23.96 -3.33
N ALA A 53 -4.40 23.23 -4.32
CA ALA A 53 -5.75 23.45 -4.84
C ALA A 53 -6.77 22.78 -3.89
N SER A 54 -7.62 23.58 -3.25
CA SER A 54 -8.55 23.09 -2.21
C SER A 54 -9.47 21.98 -2.71
N ASP A 55 -10.03 22.12 -3.92
CA ASP A 55 -10.94 21.12 -4.49
C ASP A 55 -10.20 19.79 -4.77
N GLU A 56 -8.99 19.85 -5.33
CA GLU A 56 -8.17 18.67 -5.59
C GLU A 56 -7.72 17.98 -4.28
N VAL A 57 -7.45 18.73 -3.23
CA VAL A 57 -7.13 18.20 -1.90
C VAL A 57 -8.33 17.44 -1.31
N LEU A 58 -9.53 18.00 -1.43
CA LEU A 58 -10.74 17.36 -0.94
C LEU A 58 -11.09 16.11 -1.77
N ASP A 59 -10.99 16.18 -3.09
CA ASP A 59 -11.26 15.07 -4.01
C ASP A 59 -10.20 13.96 -3.91
N GLY A 60 -8.96 14.33 -3.56
CA GLY A 60 -7.85 13.42 -3.37
C GLY A 60 -7.80 12.74 -2.00
N THR A 61 -8.87 12.81 -1.20
CA THR A 61 -9.00 12.17 0.12
C THR A 61 -10.29 11.37 0.22
N LEU A 62 -10.48 10.63 1.32
CA LEU A 62 -11.62 9.73 1.54
C LEU A 62 -11.75 8.61 0.49
N ILE A 63 -12.89 7.93 0.50
CA ILE A 63 -13.22 6.84 -0.42
C ILE A 63 -13.41 7.43 -1.81
N ARG A 64 -12.63 6.95 -2.77
CA ARG A 64 -12.62 7.43 -4.15
C ARG A 64 -12.15 6.34 -5.09
N LYS A 65 -12.19 6.62 -6.40
CA LYS A 65 -11.70 5.71 -7.43
C LYS A 65 -10.25 5.32 -7.14
N ILE A 66 -9.91 4.04 -7.32
CA ILE A 66 -8.54 3.54 -7.14
C ILE A 66 -7.62 4.24 -8.14
N GLU A 67 -6.58 4.87 -7.62
CA GLU A 67 -5.59 5.59 -8.39
C GLU A 67 -4.60 4.64 -9.05
N HIS A 68 -4.06 5.04 -10.21
CA HIS A 68 -3.09 4.26 -10.99
C HIS A 68 -1.78 3.98 -10.23
N THR A 69 -1.45 4.78 -9.21
CA THR A 69 -0.32 4.51 -8.29
C THR A 69 -0.46 3.17 -7.56
N TYR A 70 -1.69 2.68 -7.36
CA TYR A 70 -1.93 1.36 -6.78
C TYR A 70 -1.98 0.28 -7.88
N PHE A 71 -2.94 0.39 -8.80
CA PHE A 71 -3.05 -0.44 -10.00
C PHE A 71 -4.14 0.11 -10.95
N ASP A 72 -4.11 -0.28 -12.23
CA ASP A 72 -5.21 0.03 -13.17
C ASP A 72 -6.35 -0.98 -13.01
N THR A 73 -7.49 -0.51 -12.48
CA THR A 73 -8.71 -1.32 -12.29
C THR A 73 -9.28 -1.91 -13.58
N ARG A 74 -8.97 -1.36 -14.76
CA ARG A 74 -9.44 -1.87 -16.06
C ARG A 74 -8.49 -2.89 -16.69
N ALA A 75 -7.26 -2.97 -16.19
CA ALA A 75 -6.20 -3.81 -16.73
C ALA A 75 -5.37 -4.40 -15.59
N VAL A 76 -6.01 -5.29 -14.81
CA VAL A 76 -5.34 -6.05 -13.77
C VAL A 76 -4.65 -7.27 -14.38
N PRO A 77 -3.33 -7.45 -14.15
CA PRO A 77 -2.58 -8.58 -14.71
C PRO A 77 -3.12 -9.93 -14.25
N THR A 78 -3.23 -10.86 -15.18
CA THR A 78 -3.61 -12.25 -14.92
C THR A 78 -2.95 -13.18 -15.94
N ASN A 79 -3.13 -14.49 -15.76
CA ASN A 79 -2.63 -15.51 -16.66
C ASN A 79 -3.79 -16.41 -17.10
N HIS A 80 -4.05 -16.48 -18.40
CA HIS A 80 -4.97 -17.47 -18.95
C HIS A 80 -4.27 -18.81 -19.08
N ARG A 81 -4.87 -19.85 -18.52
CA ARG A 81 -4.38 -21.22 -18.61
C ARG A 81 -4.92 -21.87 -19.88
N TYR A 82 -4.01 -22.25 -20.78
CA TYR A 82 -4.34 -23.02 -21.97
C TYR A 82 -3.75 -24.42 -21.90
N ARG A 83 -4.47 -25.37 -22.47
CA ARG A 83 -3.96 -26.70 -22.75
C ARG A 83 -3.62 -26.78 -24.24
N VAL A 84 -2.44 -27.29 -24.54
CA VAL A 84 -2.01 -27.50 -25.92
C VAL A 84 -2.74 -28.73 -26.45
N ASP A 85 -3.67 -28.55 -27.39
CA ASP A 85 -4.45 -29.65 -27.96
C ASP A 85 -3.68 -30.39 -29.06
N ASP A 86 -3.11 -29.66 -30.02
CA ASP A 86 -2.28 -30.21 -31.08
C ASP A 86 -1.10 -29.28 -31.38
N VAL A 87 0.00 -29.84 -31.88
CA VAL A 87 1.24 -29.13 -32.18
C VAL A 87 1.63 -29.37 -33.64
N HIS A 88 1.30 -28.42 -34.51
CA HIS A 88 1.74 -28.44 -35.90
C HIS A 88 3.14 -27.81 -36.04
N GLY A 89 4.18 -28.61 -35.80
CA GLY A 89 5.59 -28.21 -35.96
C GLY A 89 6.33 -28.02 -34.63
N VAL A 90 7.62 -27.69 -34.66
CA VAL A 90 8.37 -27.44 -33.42
C VAL A 90 8.10 -26.00 -32.97
N VAL A 91 7.35 -25.82 -31.87
CA VAL A 91 7.21 -24.50 -31.23
C VAL A 91 8.40 -24.27 -30.32
N ASN A 92 9.22 -23.29 -30.67
CA ASN A 92 10.46 -22.99 -29.97
C ASN A 92 10.25 -21.80 -29.02
N LEU A 93 10.38 -22.09 -27.73
CA LEU A 93 10.28 -21.08 -26.67
C LEU A 93 11.65 -20.43 -26.48
N ASN A 94 11.73 -19.12 -26.69
CA ASN A 94 12.87 -18.31 -26.30
C ASN A 94 12.53 -17.49 -25.05
N PRO A 95 13.52 -17.05 -24.26
CA PRO A 95 13.31 -16.16 -23.12
C PRO A 95 12.58 -14.85 -23.48
N ASP A 96 12.70 -14.40 -24.73
CA ASP A 96 12.06 -13.17 -25.24
C ASP A 96 10.67 -13.40 -25.89
N GLY A 97 10.15 -14.64 -25.88
CA GLY A 97 8.83 -15.00 -26.42
C GLY A 97 8.83 -16.18 -27.42
N PHE A 98 7.73 -16.31 -28.17
CA PHE A 98 7.60 -17.33 -29.22
C PHE A 98 8.37 -16.88 -30.47
N ALA A 99 9.46 -17.56 -30.78
CA ALA A 99 10.13 -17.41 -32.07
C ALA A 99 10.24 -18.78 -32.73
N THR A 100 9.85 -18.89 -33.99
CA THR A 100 10.19 -20.06 -34.82
C THR A 100 11.70 -20.04 -35.07
N SER A 101 12.51 -20.53 -34.13
CA SER A 101 13.98 -20.53 -34.25
C SER A 101 14.52 -21.93 -34.55
N HIS A 102 15.55 -22.06 -35.38
CA HIS A 102 16.19 -23.35 -35.72
C HIS A 102 17.39 -23.68 -34.80
N ALA A 103 17.47 -23.12 -33.59
CA ALA A 103 18.69 -23.14 -32.77
C ALA A 103 18.71 -24.29 -31.74
N ALA A 104 19.66 -25.22 -31.80
CA ALA A 104 19.61 -26.50 -31.06
C ALA A 104 19.74 -26.48 -29.52
N ASP A 105 20.25 -25.41 -28.89
CA ASP A 105 20.76 -25.50 -27.51
C ASP A 105 19.87 -24.91 -26.40
N ALA A 106 18.64 -24.47 -26.70
CA ALA A 106 17.69 -24.03 -25.67
C ALA A 106 16.22 -24.29 -26.02
N LEU A 107 15.95 -25.17 -26.98
CA LEU A 107 14.58 -25.41 -27.46
C LEU A 107 13.85 -26.36 -26.53
N ARG A 108 12.88 -25.82 -25.79
CA ARG A 108 11.79 -26.64 -25.26
C ARG A 108 10.64 -26.59 -26.27
N GLY A 109 10.40 -27.71 -26.94
CA GLY A 109 9.21 -27.92 -27.74
C GLY A 109 7.97 -28.05 -26.85
N LEU A 110 6.85 -27.46 -27.26
CA LEU A 110 5.56 -27.79 -26.68
C LEU A 110 5.05 -29.11 -27.25
N SER A 111 4.42 -29.92 -26.40
CA SER A 111 3.75 -31.17 -26.76
C SER A 111 2.25 -31.06 -26.53
N SER A 112 1.48 -31.84 -27.29
CA SER A 112 0.05 -32.01 -26.98
C SER A 112 -0.11 -32.51 -25.55
N GLY A 113 -1.01 -31.88 -24.81
CA GLY A 113 -1.24 -32.10 -23.39
C GLY A 113 -0.52 -31.12 -22.47
N ASP A 114 0.50 -30.39 -22.95
CA ASP A 114 1.21 -29.39 -22.12
C ASP A 114 0.28 -28.25 -21.70
N THR A 115 0.57 -27.65 -20.54
CA THR A 115 -0.13 -26.47 -20.05
C THR A 115 0.75 -25.25 -20.20
N ILE A 116 0.22 -24.22 -20.84
CA ILE A 116 0.87 -22.92 -20.95
C ILE A 116 0.03 -21.86 -20.26
N TYR A 117 0.70 -20.86 -19.70
CA TYR A 117 0.09 -19.66 -19.14
C TYR A 117 0.42 -18.49 -20.04
N VAL A 118 -0.60 -17.81 -20.53
CA VAL A 118 -0.46 -16.64 -21.39
C VAL A 118 -0.87 -15.41 -20.59
N SER A 119 0.02 -14.42 -20.53
CA SER A 119 -0.26 -13.15 -19.86
C SER A 119 -1.48 -12.49 -20.48
N ALA A 120 -2.37 -12.02 -19.63
CA ALA A 120 -3.61 -11.37 -20.00
C ALA A 120 -3.96 -10.27 -18.99
N GLN A 121 -5.01 -9.52 -19.30
CA GLN A 121 -5.52 -8.45 -18.45
C GLN A 121 -7.02 -8.67 -18.24
N ARG A 122 -7.52 -8.30 -17.07
CA ARG A 122 -8.97 -8.28 -16.79
C ARG A 122 -9.39 -6.98 -16.14
N GLU A 123 -10.66 -6.64 -16.30
CA GLU A 123 -11.29 -5.60 -15.50
C GLU A 123 -11.59 -6.13 -14.08
N PHE A 124 -11.33 -5.29 -13.08
CA PHE A 124 -11.56 -5.59 -11.67
C PHE A 124 -12.94 -5.09 -11.26
N GLU A 125 -13.71 -5.95 -10.60
CA GLU A 125 -15.12 -5.67 -10.26
C GLU A 125 -15.28 -4.47 -9.31
N VAL A 126 -14.25 -4.17 -8.51
CA VAL A 126 -14.25 -3.07 -7.53
C VAL A 126 -13.27 -1.99 -7.98
N SER A 127 -13.77 -0.78 -8.26
CA SER A 127 -12.94 0.34 -8.74
C SER A 127 -12.75 1.46 -7.73
N VAL A 128 -13.22 1.28 -6.49
CA VAL A 128 -13.25 2.30 -5.43
C VAL A 128 -12.66 1.75 -4.14
N ALA A 129 -11.85 2.54 -3.44
CA ALA A 129 -11.27 2.19 -2.15
C ALA A 129 -10.98 3.44 -1.29
N GLY A 130 -10.87 3.23 0.03
CA GLY A 130 -10.25 4.21 0.92
C GLY A 130 -8.73 4.18 0.75
N GLN A 131 -8.18 5.25 0.19
CA GLN A 131 -6.75 5.38 -0.12
C GLN A 131 -6.16 6.53 0.69
N LEU A 132 -4.86 6.46 1.03
CA LEU A 132 -4.16 7.59 1.66
C LEU A 132 -4.35 8.87 0.82
N PRO A 133 -4.23 10.07 1.41
CA PRO A 133 -4.30 11.31 0.63
C PRO A 133 -3.40 11.23 -0.61
N SER A 134 -3.93 11.65 -1.75
CA SER A 134 -3.24 11.51 -3.04
C SER A 134 -1.86 12.14 -2.98
N GLY A 135 -0.85 11.46 -3.52
CA GLY A 135 0.55 11.94 -3.47
C GLY A 135 1.30 11.66 -2.16
N PHE A 136 0.61 11.33 -1.07
CA PHE A 136 1.29 11.03 0.20
C PHE A 136 1.97 9.65 0.17
N ASP A 137 3.29 9.65 0.32
CA ASP A 137 4.11 8.44 0.41
C ASP A 137 4.82 8.34 1.78
N PRO A 138 4.37 7.46 2.70
CA PRO A 138 5.06 7.24 3.96
C PRO A 138 6.46 6.65 3.78
N GLY A 139 6.73 5.95 2.67
CA GLY A 139 8.03 5.38 2.37
C GLY A 139 9.10 6.44 2.09
N ALA A 140 8.71 7.64 1.65
CA ALA A 140 9.64 8.74 1.37
C ALA A 140 10.21 9.41 2.63
N LEU A 141 9.59 9.19 3.80
CA LEU A 141 9.92 9.91 5.04
C LEU A 141 11.07 9.28 5.85
N TYR A 142 11.51 8.09 5.45
CA TYR A 142 12.61 7.37 6.09
C TYR A 142 13.23 6.38 5.11
N THR A 143 14.36 5.76 5.45
CA THR A 143 14.96 4.69 4.64
C THR A 143 14.10 3.43 4.68
N SER A 144 13.17 3.31 3.74
CA SER A 144 12.11 2.29 3.67
C SER A 144 12.39 1.17 2.66
N ARG A 145 13.65 0.99 2.23
CA ARG A 145 14.03 -0.01 1.20
C ARG A 145 13.54 -1.40 1.62
N ASN A 146 12.83 -2.08 0.72
CA ASN A 146 12.23 -3.40 0.92
C ASN A 146 11.19 -3.50 2.05
N HIS A 147 10.75 -2.38 2.63
CA HIS A 147 9.66 -2.41 3.61
C HIS A 147 8.33 -2.48 2.87
N PRO A 148 7.45 -3.43 3.18
CA PRO A 148 6.10 -3.43 2.65
C PRO A 148 5.32 -2.20 3.11
N ARG A 149 4.35 -1.76 2.32
CA ARG A 149 3.59 -0.52 2.56
C ARG A 149 2.94 -0.49 3.95
N GLY A 150 2.44 -1.63 4.43
CA GLY A 150 1.86 -1.75 5.78
C GLY A 150 2.86 -1.44 6.90
N LEU A 151 4.13 -1.82 6.75
CA LEU A 151 5.18 -1.48 7.70
C LEU A 151 5.55 0.02 7.63
N GLN A 152 5.62 0.58 6.41
CA GLN A 152 5.86 2.02 6.22
C GLN A 152 4.78 2.86 6.91
N MET A 153 3.52 2.50 6.73
CA MET A 153 2.38 3.14 7.40
C MET A 153 2.43 2.96 8.93
N SER A 154 2.83 1.78 9.41
CA SER A 154 2.95 1.52 10.86
C SER A 154 4.03 2.38 11.51
N ILE A 155 5.19 2.52 10.87
CA ILE A 155 6.27 3.40 11.35
C ILE A 155 5.80 4.85 11.40
N PHE A 156 5.18 5.34 10.32
CA PHE A 156 4.60 6.69 10.31
C PHE A 156 3.57 6.89 11.44
N ALA A 157 2.66 5.93 11.62
CA ALA A 157 1.62 6.00 12.64
C ALA A 157 2.18 6.05 14.07
N MET A 158 3.18 5.23 14.36
CA MET A 158 3.86 5.23 15.66
C MET A 158 4.60 6.56 15.89
N SER A 159 5.30 7.08 14.89
CA SER A 159 5.96 8.40 14.99
C SER A 159 4.96 9.52 15.21
N ASP A 160 3.81 9.51 14.52
CA ASP A 160 2.74 10.49 14.71
C ASP A 160 2.15 10.42 16.13
N ALA A 161 1.95 9.21 16.67
CA ALA A 161 1.42 9.02 18.02
C ALA A 161 2.44 9.44 19.11
N LEU A 162 3.72 9.13 18.92
CA LEU A 162 4.78 9.57 19.82
C LEU A 162 4.98 11.09 19.79
N ALA A 163 4.79 11.73 18.64
CA ALA A 163 4.81 13.19 18.56
C ALA A 163 3.61 13.83 19.27
N ASP A 164 2.41 13.24 19.13
CA ASP A 164 1.18 13.69 19.82
C ASP A 164 1.29 13.59 21.35
N LEU A 165 2.09 12.65 21.87
CA LEU A 165 2.37 12.51 23.30
C LEU A 165 2.99 13.78 23.90
N GLY A 166 3.75 14.55 23.11
CA GLY A 166 4.40 15.78 23.57
C GLY A 166 5.49 15.57 24.63
N LEU A 167 5.91 14.33 24.87
CA LEU A 167 7.00 13.97 25.77
C LEU A 167 8.16 13.42 24.94
N ASP A 168 9.37 13.82 25.32
CA ASP A 168 10.58 13.22 24.78
C ASP A 168 10.64 11.73 25.17
N TRP A 169 10.81 10.86 24.18
CA TRP A 169 10.76 9.41 24.38
C TRP A 169 11.89 8.92 25.29
N ASP A 170 13.10 9.43 25.10
CA ASP A 170 14.28 9.04 25.89
C ASP A 170 14.11 9.44 27.37
N THR A 171 13.55 10.63 27.62
CA THR A 171 13.19 11.09 28.97
C THR A 171 12.12 10.21 29.62
N LEU A 172 11.11 9.77 28.85
CA LEU A 172 10.05 8.90 29.34
C LEU A 172 10.61 7.53 29.76
N VAL A 173 11.35 6.87 28.86
CA VAL A 173 11.88 5.52 29.12
C VAL A 173 13.01 5.52 30.15
N GLY A 174 13.75 6.63 30.31
CA GLY A 174 14.78 6.77 31.34
C GLY A 174 14.26 6.65 32.78
N ASN A 175 12.95 6.83 32.99
CA ASN A 175 12.28 6.70 34.28
C ASN A 175 11.47 5.40 34.42
N LEU A 176 11.52 4.52 33.42
CA LEU A 176 10.75 3.28 33.38
C LEU A 176 11.70 2.09 33.35
N PRO A 177 11.37 0.98 34.03
CA PRO A 177 12.10 -0.26 33.82
C PRO A 177 11.76 -0.80 32.41
N PRO A 178 12.70 -1.46 31.69
CA PRO A 178 12.50 -1.90 30.31
C PRO A 178 11.24 -2.76 30.08
N GLU A 179 10.87 -3.59 31.06
CA GLU A 179 9.70 -4.45 31.04
C GLU A 179 8.35 -3.70 31.17
N ALA A 180 8.38 -2.40 31.48
CA ALA A 180 7.17 -1.58 31.56
C ALA A 180 6.67 -1.11 30.18
N VAL A 181 7.45 -1.32 29.12
CA VAL A 181 7.06 -0.97 27.75
C VAL A 181 6.60 -2.22 27.01
N SER A 182 5.41 -2.14 26.41
CA SER A 182 4.85 -3.20 25.58
C SER A 182 4.26 -2.61 24.31
N VAL A 183 4.36 -3.36 23.21
CA VAL A 183 3.86 -2.96 21.90
C VAL A 183 2.96 -4.07 21.37
N TYR A 184 1.73 -3.71 21.01
CA TYR A 184 0.75 -4.61 20.41
C TYR A 184 0.37 -4.07 19.03
N VAL A 185 0.88 -4.72 17.97
CA VAL A 185 0.64 -4.34 16.58
C VAL A 185 0.48 -5.59 15.73
N SER A 186 -0.46 -5.57 14.77
CA SER A 186 -0.74 -6.70 13.91
C SER A 186 -1.47 -6.25 12.64
N SER A 187 -1.38 -7.07 11.60
CA SER A 187 -2.20 -6.99 10.38
C SER A 187 -2.88 -8.34 10.16
N SER A 188 -4.18 -8.32 9.85
CA SER A 188 -4.95 -9.57 9.68
C SER A 188 -4.58 -10.33 8.41
N MET A 189 -4.23 -9.61 7.34
CA MET A 189 -3.85 -10.19 6.05
C MET A 189 -2.33 -10.41 5.91
N GLY A 190 -1.54 -9.99 6.90
CA GLY A 190 -0.10 -9.81 6.69
C GLY A 190 0.18 -8.72 5.64
N GLN A 191 1.31 -8.85 4.96
CA GLN A 191 1.75 -7.93 3.91
C GLN A 191 1.83 -8.68 2.58
N LEU A 192 0.82 -8.45 1.73
CA LEU A 192 0.61 -9.14 0.45
C LEU A 192 1.08 -8.33 -0.75
N ASP A 193 1.84 -7.26 -0.52
CA ASP A 193 2.52 -6.51 -1.56
C ASP A 193 3.85 -7.15 -1.96
N ASP A 194 4.41 -6.66 -3.07
CA ASP A 194 5.56 -7.27 -3.74
C ASP A 194 6.83 -7.30 -2.87
N ALA A 195 7.02 -6.34 -1.97
CA ALA A 195 8.16 -6.31 -1.06
C ALA A 195 8.09 -7.38 0.06
N ALA A 196 6.99 -8.14 0.17
CA ALA A 196 6.78 -9.12 1.23
C ALA A 196 6.15 -10.42 0.69
N THR A 197 5.10 -10.93 1.33
CA THR A 197 4.51 -12.24 1.02
C THR A 197 3.89 -12.26 -0.38
N GLY A 198 3.41 -11.13 -0.89
CA GLY A 198 2.91 -11.03 -2.27
C GLY A 198 3.98 -11.37 -3.31
N GLY A 199 5.17 -10.77 -3.16
CA GLY A 199 6.31 -11.08 -4.01
C GLY A 199 6.75 -12.54 -3.88
N MET A 200 6.88 -13.04 -2.65
CA MET A 200 7.23 -14.44 -2.40
C MET A 200 6.26 -15.43 -3.06
N LEU A 201 4.94 -15.19 -2.95
CA LEU A 201 3.92 -16.08 -3.52
C LEU A 201 3.82 -16.01 -5.04
N THR A 202 4.26 -14.91 -5.65
CA THR A 202 4.08 -14.66 -7.09
C THR A 202 5.37 -14.65 -7.89
N ALA A 203 6.55 -14.70 -7.25
CA ALA A 203 7.85 -14.62 -7.92
C ALA A 203 7.99 -15.62 -9.07
N GLU A 204 7.75 -16.91 -8.81
CA GLU A 204 7.86 -17.96 -9.83
C GLU A 204 6.82 -17.84 -10.95
N LEU A 205 5.69 -17.16 -10.70
CA LEU A 205 4.62 -16.96 -11.67
C LEU A 205 4.84 -15.70 -12.53
N ARG A 206 5.74 -14.80 -12.12
CA ARG A 206 6.08 -13.56 -12.82
C ARG A 206 7.37 -13.68 -13.64
N GLY A 207 8.20 -14.69 -13.35
CA GLY A 207 9.49 -14.95 -14.01
C GLY A 207 10.66 -14.62 -13.11
#